data_AF-A0A6A6UH27-F1
#
_entry.id   AF-A0A6A6UH27-F1
#
_cell.length_a   1.000
_cell.length_b   1.000
_cell.length_c   1.000
_cell.angle_alpha   90.00
_cell.angle_beta   90.00
_cell.angle_gamma   90.00
#
_symmetry.space_group_name_H-M   'P 1'
#
loop_
_entity.id
_entity.type
_entity.pdbx_description
1 polymer ?
#
loop_
_entity_poly.entity_id
_entity_poly.type
_entity_poly.pdbx_seq_one_letter_code
_entity_poly.pdbx_strand_id
1 'polypeptide(L)'
;MIQTFLFQQNQSRQATVILGNAAHTAQRMGYHRDPSHFPYAPWICELRRRLWNYLCCLDALALSSYGAESCLPATADAQPPKNGNDEDWHANRFAKLSSVPLDAKGFKETTFILARRGIAGLTVQLSQFDSNDHAAKERLIRQTKLSLDEKYLNDIDLSNPSQTVVAAFIEVSLSSLRLTLRHRRVMQATASSRDAERYE
;
A
#
# COMPACT_ATOMS: atom_id res chain seq x y z
N MET A 1 9.08 7.66 11.57
CA MET A 1 9.37 9.09 11.34
C MET A 1 10.66 9.30 10.53
N ILE A 2 11.81 8.74 10.95
CA ILE A 2 13.10 8.92 10.24
C ILE A 2 13.09 8.38 8.79
N GLN A 3 12.51 7.21 8.52
CA GLN A 3 12.46 6.67 7.15
C GLN A 3 11.63 7.53 6.19
N THR A 4 10.44 7.99 6.61
CA THR A 4 9.59 8.89 5.80
C THR A 4 10.31 10.20 5.51
N PHE A 5 11.04 10.73 6.50
CA PHE A 5 11.86 11.92 6.34
C PHE A 5 13.02 11.69 5.34
N LEU A 6 13.72 10.57 5.40
CA LEU A 6 14.81 10.25 4.47
C LEU A 6 14.32 10.06 3.02
N PHE A 7 13.13 9.49 2.84
CA PHE A 7 12.47 9.45 1.53
C PHE A 7 12.13 10.86 1.03
N GLN A 8 11.74 11.78 1.92
CA GLN A 8 11.47 13.18 1.55
C GLN A 8 12.74 14.00 1.27
N GLN A 9 13.88 13.63 1.85
CA GLN A 9 15.19 14.28 1.63
C GLN A 9 15.94 13.73 0.39
N ASN A 10 15.28 12.95 -0.46
CA ASN A 10 15.86 12.30 -1.65
C ASN A 10 17.07 11.39 -1.35
N GLN A 11 17.21 10.92 -0.10
CA GLN A 11 18.25 9.96 0.31
C GLN A 11 17.74 8.52 0.14
N SER A 12 17.23 8.22 -1.07
CA SER A 12 16.54 6.97 -1.38
C SER A 12 17.38 5.73 -1.09
N ARG A 13 18.68 5.76 -1.41
CA ARG A 13 19.59 4.64 -1.14
C ARG A 13 19.68 4.33 0.35
N GLN A 14 19.80 5.34 1.21
CA GLN A 14 19.87 5.14 2.66
C GLN A 14 18.52 4.67 3.22
N ALA A 15 17.43 5.26 2.73
CA ALA A 15 16.07 4.88 3.13
C ALA A 15 15.77 3.40 2.81
N THR A 16 16.13 2.92 1.62
CA THR A 16 15.96 1.51 1.21
C THR A 16 16.79 0.56 2.06
N VAL A 17 18.03 0.91 2.42
CA VAL A 17 18.87 0.10 3.32
C VAL A 17 18.24 -0.03 4.70
N ILE A 18 17.79 1.08 5.28
CA ILE A 18 17.13 1.06 6.61
C ILE A 18 15.82 0.28 6.52
N LEU A 19 15.06 0.42 5.43
CA LEU A 19 13.84 -0.34 5.20
C LEU A 19 14.09 -1.85 5.13
N GLY A 20 15.11 -2.29 4.39
CA GLY A 20 15.51 -3.69 4.33
C GLY A 20 15.87 -4.25 5.72
N ASN A 21 16.63 -3.50 6.51
CA ASN A 21 16.98 -3.90 7.89
C ASN A 21 15.76 -3.96 8.82
N ALA A 22 14.86 -2.98 8.74
CA ALA A 22 13.63 -2.96 9.52
C ALA A 22 12.71 -4.13 9.12
N ALA A 23 12.56 -4.39 7.83
CA ALA A 23 11.80 -5.51 7.29
C ALA A 23 12.38 -6.85 7.75
N HIS A 24 13.70 -7.03 7.67
CA HIS A 24 14.36 -8.24 8.14
C HIS A 24 14.17 -8.46 9.65
N THR A 25 14.30 -7.40 10.45
CA THR A 25 14.05 -7.47 11.90
C THR A 25 12.61 -7.86 12.20
N ALA A 26 11.64 -7.23 11.53
CA ALA A 26 10.22 -7.57 11.65
C ALA A 26 9.93 -9.01 11.23
N GLN A 27 10.61 -9.52 10.20
CA GLN A 27 10.50 -10.92 9.78
C GLN A 27 10.99 -11.89 10.86
N ARG A 28 12.14 -11.61 11.50
CA ARG A 28 12.66 -12.41 12.61
C ARG A 28 11.72 -12.43 13.82
N MET A 29 10.94 -11.36 14.02
CA MET A 29 9.90 -11.29 15.06
C MET A 29 8.57 -11.94 14.64
N GLY A 30 8.47 -12.43 13.39
CA GLY A 30 7.27 -13.07 12.86
C GLY A 30 6.13 -12.11 12.52
N TYR A 31 6.42 -10.83 12.21
CA TYR A 31 5.37 -9.85 11.83
C TYR A 31 4.85 -10.02 10.41
N HIS A 32 5.60 -10.71 9.55
CA HIS A 32 5.19 -11.07 8.20
C HIS A 32 4.12 -12.18 8.16
N ARG A 33 3.88 -12.84 9.31
CA ARG A 33 2.87 -13.87 9.48
C ARG A 33 1.60 -13.31 10.10
N ASP A 34 0.44 -13.69 9.58
CA ASP A 34 -0.82 -13.22 10.13
C ASP A 34 -0.94 -13.67 11.59
N PRO A 35 -1.17 -12.72 12.52
CA PRO A 35 -1.20 -13.04 13.93
C PRO A 35 -2.39 -13.91 14.33
N SER A 36 -3.40 -14.11 13.47
CA SER A 36 -4.49 -15.06 13.71
C SER A 36 -4.05 -16.52 13.79
N HIS A 37 -2.86 -16.85 13.26
CA HIS A 37 -2.27 -18.18 13.38
C HIS A 37 -1.74 -18.48 14.79
N PHE A 38 -1.70 -17.49 15.68
CA PHE A 38 -1.07 -17.56 16.99
C PHE A 38 -2.05 -17.18 18.11
N PRO A 39 -1.86 -17.66 19.34
CA PRO A 39 -2.74 -17.38 20.48
C PRO A 39 -2.44 -15.99 21.09
N TYR A 40 -2.40 -14.95 20.26
CA TYR A 40 -2.22 -13.58 20.72
C TYR A 40 -3.55 -12.94 21.12
N ALA A 41 -3.49 -11.99 22.06
CA ALA A 41 -4.65 -11.16 22.39
C ALA A 41 -5.06 -10.32 21.16
N PRO A 42 -6.36 -10.06 20.93
CA PRO A 42 -6.85 -9.37 19.73
C PRO A 42 -6.15 -8.04 19.42
N TRP A 43 -5.86 -7.23 20.44
CA TRP A 43 -5.18 -5.95 20.27
C TRP A 43 -3.70 -6.11 19.84
N ILE A 44 -3.04 -7.19 20.28
CA ILE A 44 -1.66 -7.52 19.86
C ILE A 44 -1.67 -7.91 18.39
N CYS A 45 -2.68 -8.69 17.97
CA CYS A 45 -2.85 -9.05 16.56
C CYS A 45 -2.96 -7.80 15.69
N GLU A 46 -3.79 -6.83 16.08
CA GLU A 46 -3.90 -5.59 15.33
C GLU A 46 -2.58 -4.81 15.30
N LEU A 47 -1.92 -4.63 16.45
CA LEU A 47 -0.68 -3.87 16.51
C LEU A 47 0.38 -4.46 15.57
N ARG A 48 0.48 -5.79 15.51
CA ARG A 48 1.36 -6.50 14.56
C ARG A 48 0.97 -6.23 13.11
N ARG A 49 -0.33 -6.28 12.77
CA ARG A 49 -0.83 -5.93 11.42
C ARG A 49 -0.53 -4.48 11.05
N ARG A 50 -0.73 -3.52 11.95
CA ARG A 50 -0.43 -2.09 11.74
C ARG A 50 1.06 -1.85 11.50
N LEU A 51 1.94 -2.50 12.27
CA LEU A 51 3.40 -2.41 12.09
C LEU A 51 3.85 -2.98 10.75
N TRP A 52 3.39 -4.19 10.40
CA TRP A 52 3.71 -4.79 9.10
C TRP A 52 3.14 -3.97 7.93
N ASN A 53 1.94 -3.40 8.10
CA ASN A 53 1.32 -2.52 7.12
C ASN A 53 2.16 -1.29 6.80
N TYR A 54 2.76 -0.69 7.82
CA TYR A 54 3.64 0.44 7.63
C TYR A 54 4.86 0.08 6.76
N LEU A 55 5.46 -1.10 6.97
CA LEU A 55 6.56 -1.60 6.12
C LEU A 55 6.10 -1.85 4.69
N CYS A 56 4.92 -2.44 4.48
CA CYS A 56 4.34 -2.65 3.15
C CYS A 56 4.14 -1.34 2.38
N CYS A 57 3.65 -0.31 3.04
CA CYS A 57 3.45 1.01 2.43
C CYS A 57 4.77 1.71 2.09
N LEU A 58 5.82 1.53 2.91
CA LEU A 58 7.15 2.09 2.63
C LEU A 58 7.86 1.36 1.50
N ASP A 59 7.73 0.03 1.46
CA ASP A 59 8.30 -0.79 0.38
C ASP A 59 7.68 -0.41 -0.96
N ALA A 60 6.36 -0.32 -1.06
CA ALA A 60 5.70 0.11 -2.29
C ALA A 60 6.10 1.53 -2.73
N LEU A 61 6.36 2.44 -1.79
CA LEU A 61 6.89 3.77 -2.11
C LEU A 61 8.31 3.67 -2.71
N ALA A 62 9.16 2.80 -2.17
CA ALA A 62 10.49 2.55 -2.72
C ALA A 62 10.43 1.95 -4.13
N LEU A 63 9.51 0.99 -4.37
CA LEU A 63 9.24 0.44 -5.70
C LEU A 63 8.80 1.54 -6.69
N SER A 64 7.81 2.36 -6.31
CA SER A 64 7.22 3.35 -7.22
C SER A 64 8.18 4.49 -7.57
N SER A 65 8.97 4.95 -6.61
CA SER A 65 9.78 6.16 -6.77
C SER A 65 11.17 5.89 -7.33
N TYR A 66 11.72 4.70 -7.13
CA TYR A 66 13.13 4.41 -7.45
C TYR A 66 13.35 3.13 -8.25
N GLY A 67 12.28 2.42 -8.63
CA GLY A 67 12.40 1.15 -9.35
C GLY A 67 13.16 0.07 -8.58
N ALA A 68 13.22 0.19 -7.25
CA ALA A 68 13.84 -0.81 -6.39
C ALA A 68 13.01 -2.10 -6.40
N GLU A 69 13.66 -3.25 -6.20
CA GLU A 69 12.96 -4.49 -5.91
C GLU A 69 12.39 -4.47 -4.49
N SER A 70 11.28 -5.19 -4.28
CA SER A 70 10.69 -5.33 -2.96
C SER A 70 11.65 -6.03 -2.00
N CYS A 71 11.82 -5.46 -0.80
CA CYS A 71 12.57 -6.09 0.28
C CYS A 71 11.71 -7.01 1.15
N LEU A 72 10.41 -7.11 0.85
CA LEU A 72 9.46 -7.91 1.60
C LEU A 72 9.33 -9.32 0.99
N PRO A 73 9.13 -10.34 1.83
CA PRO A 73 9.05 -11.71 1.34
C PRO A 73 7.70 -11.95 0.65
N ALA A 74 7.72 -12.56 -0.53
CA ALA A 74 6.51 -12.97 -1.24
C ALA A 74 5.65 -13.98 -0.47
N THR A 75 6.22 -14.63 0.55
CA THR A 75 5.55 -15.60 1.43
C THR A 75 4.83 -14.96 2.63
N ALA A 76 4.85 -13.63 2.76
CA ALA A 76 4.10 -12.93 3.81
C ALA A 76 2.58 -13.09 3.61
N ASP A 77 1.87 -13.48 4.66
CA ASP A 77 0.42 -13.69 4.66
C ASP A 77 -0.34 -12.73 5.61
N ALA A 78 0.40 -11.83 6.28
CA ALA A 78 -0.16 -10.84 7.18
C ALA A 78 -1.17 -9.91 6.50
N GLN A 79 -2.40 -9.94 7.03
CA GLN A 79 -3.53 -9.16 6.53
C GLN A 79 -3.39 -7.66 6.84
N PRO A 80 -4.08 -6.77 6.08
CA PRO A 80 -4.17 -5.37 6.45
C PRO A 80 -4.82 -5.17 7.83
N PRO A 81 -4.58 -4.03 8.49
CA PRO A 81 -5.27 -3.67 9.73
C PRO A 81 -6.78 -3.58 9.51
N LYS A 82 -7.57 -3.65 10.58
CA LYS A 82 -9.03 -3.50 10.46
C LYS A 82 -9.42 -2.04 10.40
N ASN A 83 -10.51 -1.74 9.71
CA ASN A 83 -11.05 -0.40 9.66
C ASN A 83 -11.83 -0.05 10.93
N GLY A 84 -11.37 0.92 11.72
CA GLY A 84 -12.00 1.38 12.96
C GLY A 84 -11.39 2.69 13.47
N ASN A 85 -12.05 3.34 14.43
CA ASN A 85 -11.52 4.56 15.06
C ASN A 85 -10.57 4.19 16.21
N ASP A 86 -9.58 5.02 16.52
CA ASP A 86 -8.58 4.72 17.56
C ASP A 86 -9.21 4.60 18.97
N GLU A 87 -10.33 5.29 19.22
CA GLU A 87 -11.11 5.19 20.47
C GLU A 87 -11.72 3.79 20.71
N ASP A 88 -12.01 3.05 19.63
CA ASP A 88 -12.61 1.72 19.71
C ASP A 88 -11.58 0.64 20.13
N TRP A 89 -10.29 0.98 20.19
CA TRP A 89 -9.20 0.04 20.48
C TRP A 89 -8.86 0.03 21.97
N HIS A 90 -9.39 -0.95 22.69
CA HIS A 90 -9.08 -1.13 24.10
C HIS A 90 -7.88 -2.07 24.29
N ALA A 91 -6.71 -1.49 24.56
CA ALA A 91 -5.47 -2.21 24.85
C ALA A 91 -5.48 -2.81 26.28
N ASN A 92 -6.17 -3.94 26.46
CA ASN A 92 -6.14 -4.69 27.72
C ASN A 92 -5.69 -6.14 27.48
N ARG A 93 -4.79 -6.67 28.33
CA ARG A 93 -4.30 -8.06 28.25
C ARG A 93 -5.43 -9.09 28.38
N PHE A 94 -6.47 -8.76 29.14
CA PHE A 94 -7.65 -9.61 29.34
C PHE A 94 -8.83 -9.19 28.44
N ALA A 95 -8.56 -8.33 27.45
CA ALA A 95 -9.60 -7.83 26.58
C ALA A 95 -10.18 -8.96 25.71
N LYS A 96 -11.50 -9.04 25.68
CA LYS A 96 -12.26 -9.99 24.85
C LYS A 96 -12.15 -9.60 23.39
N LEU A 97 -12.53 -10.50 22.46
CA LEU A 97 -12.57 -10.18 21.02
C LEU A 97 -13.38 -8.91 20.69
N SER A 98 -14.38 -8.58 21.52
CA SER A 98 -15.17 -7.34 21.43
C SER A 98 -14.39 -6.05 21.73
N SER A 99 -13.13 -6.13 22.16
CA SER A 99 -12.28 -4.99 22.48
C SER A 99 -11.51 -4.43 21.27
N VAL A 100 -11.75 -5.01 20.10
CA VAL A 100 -11.18 -4.63 18.82
C VAL A 100 -12.35 -4.37 17.88
N PRO A 101 -12.42 -3.22 17.20
CA PRO A 101 -13.48 -2.95 16.25
C PRO A 101 -13.50 -4.02 15.15
N LEU A 102 -14.72 -4.33 14.71
CA LEU A 102 -14.92 -5.11 13.50
C LEU A 102 -14.45 -4.30 12.29
N ASP A 103 -14.12 -4.98 11.19
CA ASP A 103 -13.72 -4.29 9.96
C ASP A 103 -14.93 -3.53 9.40
N ALA A 104 -15.03 -2.25 9.74
CA ALA A 104 -16.17 -1.40 9.41
C ALA A 104 -16.13 -0.96 7.94
N LYS A 105 -17.30 -0.74 7.35
CA LYS A 105 -17.42 -0.01 6.07
C LYS A 105 -17.51 1.48 6.33
N GLY A 106 -17.12 2.27 5.33
CA GLY A 106 -17.15 3.73 5.38
C GLY A 106 -15.90 4.35 5.99
N PHE A 107 -15.90 5.67 6.05
CA PHE A 107 -14.76 6.44 6.52
C PHE A 107 -14.57 6.32 8.04
N LYS A 108 -13.36 5.89 8.43
CA LYS A 108 -12.82 5.88 9.79
C LYS A 108 -11.41 6.47 9.82
N GLU A 109 -10.85 6.70 11.00
CA GLU A 109 -9.49 7.24 11.16
C GLU A 109 -8.41 6.38 10.46
N THR A 110 -8.58 5.05 10.45
CA THR A 110 -7.70 4.10 9.74
C THR A 110 -7.83 4.11 8.22
N THR A 111 -8.79 4.82 7.64
CA THR A 111 -9.05 4.79 6.18
C THR A 111 -7.83 5.19 5.38
N PHE A 112 -7.11 6.23 5.82
CA PHE A 112 -5.91 6.70 5.12
C PHE A 112 -4.84 5.61 5.00
N ILE A 113 -4.57 4.88 6.08
CA ILE A 113 -3.54 3.83 6.08
C ILE A 113 -3.99 2.58 5.31
N LEU A 114 -5.30 2.33 5.22
CA LEU A 114 -5.88 1.26 4.39
C LEU A 114 -5.88 1.60 2.91
N ALA A 115 -6.21 2.85 2.55
CA ALA A 115 -6.10 3.36 1.18
C ALA A 115 -4.64 3.26 0.68
N ARG A 116 -3.69 3.68 1.51
CA ARG A 116 -2.25 3.52 1.23
C ARG A 116 -1.87 2.05 1.04
N ARG A 117 -2.41 1.14 1.86
CA ARG A 117 -2.15 -0.29 1.71
C ARG A 117 -2.73 -0.87 0.42
N GLY A 118 -3.93 -0.43 0.02
CA GLY A 118 -4.54 -0.82 -1.25
C GLY A 118 -3.68 -0.39 -2.44
N ILE A 119 -3.23 0.87 -2.45
CA ILE A 119 -2.32 1.39 -3.47
C ILE A 119 -0.96 0.67 -3.45
N ALA A 120 -0.43 0.36 -2.26
CA ALA A 120 0.81 -0.38 -2.12
C ALA A 120 0.72 -1.78 -2.73
N GLY A 121 -0.37 -2.51 -2.44
CA GLY A 121 -0.65 -3.81 -3.04
C GLY A 121 -0.78 -3.74 -4.55
N LEU A 122 -1.48 -2.71 -5.06
CA LEU A 122 -1.60 -2.44 -6.50
C LEU A 122 -0.22 -2.22 -7.14
N THR A 123 0.66 -1.40 -6.54
CA THR A 123 2.02 -1.16 -7.07
C THR A 123 2.82 -2.45 -7.19
N VAL A 124 2.75 -3.33 -6.19
CA VAL A 124 3.44 -4.63 -6.21
C VAL A 124 2.82 -5.55 -7.26
N GLN A 125 1.49 -5.60 -7.36
CA GLN A 125 0.84 -6.43 -8.40
C GLN A 125 1.22 -5.93 -9.79
N LEU A 126 1.20 -4.62 -10.04
CA LEU A 126 1.57 -4.04 -11.33
C LEU A 126 3.02 -4.34 -11.75
N SER A 127 3.94 -4.55 -10.80
CA SER A 127 5.33 -4.94 -11.11
C SER A 127 5.46 -6.41 -11.51
N GLN A 128 4.50 -7.26 -11.17
CA GLN A 128 4.47 -8.68 -11.55
C GLN A 128 3.88 -8.93 -12.95
N PHE A 129 3.08 -7.99 -13.47
CA PHE A 129 2.53 -8.09 -14.83
C PHE A 129 3.59 -7.81 -15.90
N ASP A 130 3.49 -8.54 -17.01
CA ASP A 130 4.28 -8.29 -18.22
C ASP A 130 4.23 -6.81 -18.63
N SER A 131 5.36 -6.27 -19.08
CA SER A 131 5.49 -4.87 -19.48
C SER A 131 4.48 -4.45 -20.56
N ASN A 132 4.06 -5.37 -21.43
CA ASN A 132 3.21 -5.13 -22.58
C ASN A 132 1.72 -5.33 -22.31
N ASP A 133 1.34 -5.90 -21.16
CA ASP A 133 -0.07 -6.10 -20.79
C ASP A 133 -0.69 -4.82 -20.20
N HIS A 134 -0.77 -3.77 -21.03
CA HIS A 134 -1.32 -2.49 -20.62
C HIS A 134 -2.82 -2.58 -20.26
N ALA A 135 -3.56 -3.45 -20.94
CA ALA A 135 -4.99 -3.61 -20.73
C ALA A 135 -5.30 -4.26 -19.36
N ALA A 136 -4.56 -5.29 -18.94
CA ALA A 136 -4.72 -5.85 -17.60
C ALA A 136 -4.29 -4.86 -16.52
N LYS A 137 -3.19 -4.13 -16.72
CA LYS A 137 -2.72 -3.10 -15.77
C LYS A 137 -3.76 -2.00 -15.55
N GLU A 138 -4.38 -1.48 -16.61
CA GLU A 138 -5.44 -0.47 -16.49
C GLU A 138 -6.71 -1.03 -15.82
N ARG A 139 -7.09 -2.28 -16.14
CA ARG A 139 -8.20 -2.96 -15.47
C ARG A 139 -7.98 -3.10 -13.98
N LEU A 140 -6.76 -3.47 -13.57
CA LEU A 140 -6.40 -3.64 -12.16
C LEU A 140 -6.46 -2.31 -11.39
N ILE A 141 -5.96 -1.22 -11.98
CA ILE A 141 -6.09 0.13 -11.40
C ILE A 141 -7.56 0.49 -11.22
N ARG A 142 -8.39 0.28 -12.25
CA ARG A 142 -9.82 0.58 -12.18
C ARG A 142 -10.53 -0.24 -11.10
N GLN A 143 -10.25 -1.54 -11.01
CA GLN A 143 -10.83 -2.41 -10.00
C GLN A 143 -10.44 -2.00 -8.58
N THR A 144 -9.17 -1.64 -8.38
CA THR A 144 -8.68 -1.16 -7.09
C THR A 144 -9.37 0.14 -6.69
N LYS A 145 -9.54 1.08 -7.63
CA LYS A 145 -10.31 2.31 -7.41
C LYS A 145 -11.72 2.00 -6.90
N LEU A 146 -12.47 1.20 -7.66
CA LEU A 146 -13.84 0.85 -7.33
C LEU A 146 -13.95 0.19 -5.95
N SER A 147 -13.01 -0.72 -5.63
CA SER A 147 -12.99 -1.39 -4.33
C SER A 147 -12.70 -0.42 -3.17
N LEU A 148 -11.82 0.56 -3.35
CA LEU A 148 -11.53 1.57 -2.32
C LEU A 148 -12.71 2.53 -2.15
N ASP A 149 -13.30 2.98 -3.26
CA ASP A 149 -14.44 3.89 -3.27
C ASP A 149 -15.65 3.22 -2.57
N GLU A 150 -15.98 1.99 -2.94
CA GLU A 150 -17.10 1.23 -2.35
C GLU A 150 -16.89 0.95 -0.86
N LYS A 151 -15.66 0.60 -0.46
CA LYS A 151 -15.38 0.22 0.93
C LYS A 151 -15.32 1.42 1.87
N TYR A 152 -14.84 2.58 1.39
CA TYR A 152 -14.48 3.69 2.26
C TYR A 152 -15.07 5.06 1.89
N LEU A 153 -15.42 5.32 0.63
CA LEU A 153 -15.73 6.67 0.13
C LEU A 153 -17.19 6.90 -0.32
N ASN A 154 -18.12 5.97 -0.08
CA ASN A 154 -19.52 6.17 -0.50
C ASN A 154 -20.20 7.37 0.17
N ASP A 155 -19.87 7.65 1.44
CA ASP A 155 -20.53 8.67 2.25
C ASP A 155 -19.54 9.75 2.72
N ILE A 156 -18.66 10.24 1.83
CA ILE A 156 -17.68 11.26 2.24
C ILE A 156 -18.31 12.63 2.44
N ASP A 157 -17.91 13.28 3.52
CA ASP A 157 -18.15 14.68 3.79
C ASP A 157 -16.95 15.52 3.32
N LEU A 158 -17.13 16.22 2.19
CA LEU A 158 -16.10 17.08 1.61
C LEU A 158 -15.81 18.34 2.46
N SER A 159 -16.68 18.68 3.42
CA SER A 159 -16.40 19.75 4.37
C SER A 159 -15.37 19.35 5.42
N ASN A 160 -15.18 18.04 5.64
CA ASN A 160 -14.16 17.52 6.54
C ASN A 160 -12.81 17.44 5.82
N PRO A 161 -11.78 18.19 6.27
CA PRO A 161 -10.47 18.20 5.60
C PRO A 161 -9.81 16.82 5.54
N SER A 162 -10.00 15.98 6.57
CA SER A 162 -9.38 14.65 6.61
C SER A 162 -9.93 13.73 5.51
N GLN A 163 -11.24 13.76 5.27
CA GLN A 163 -11.89 12.94 4.26
C GLN A 163 -11.50 13.41 2.85
N THR A 164 -11.49 14.73 2.64
CA THR A 164 -11.04 15.34 1.39
C THR A 164 -9.59 14.99 1.07
N VAL A 165 -8.69 15.02 2.06
CA VAL A 165 -7.28 14.62 1.87
C VAL A 165 -7.16 13.15 1.46
N VAL A 166 -7.93 12.25 2.07
CA VAL A 166 -7.88 10.81 1.72
C VAL A 166 -8.42 10.55 0.32
N ALA A 167 -9.54 11.17 -0.04
CA ALA A 167 -10.12 11.06 -1.38
C ALA A 167 -9.14 11.60 -2.45
N ALA A 168 -8.58 12.79 -2.21
CA ALA A 168 -7.57 13.38 -3.08
C ALA A 168 -6.31 12.51 -3.19
N PHE A 169 -5.84 11.94 -2.08
CA PHE A 169 -4.69 11.04 -2.07
C PHE A 169 -4.91 9.81 -2.95
N ILE A 170 -6.10 9.18 -2.87
CA ILE A 170 -6.44 8.02 -3.71
C ILE A 170 -6.43 8.43 -5.19
N GLU A 171 -7.10 9.52 -5.56
CA GLU A 171 -7.17 9.96 -6.95
C GLU A 171 -5.81 10.32 -7.52
N VAL A 172 -5.00 11.08 -6.78
CA VAL A 172 -3.66 11.50 -7.22
C VAL A 172 -2.75 10.28 -7.39
N SER A 173 -2.79 9.33 -6.45
CA SER A 173 -1.95 8.14 -6.50
C SER A 173 -2.30 7.26 -7.70
N LEU A 174 -3.58 6.98 -7.92
CA LEU A 174 -4.03 6.16 -9.06
C LEU A 174 -3.80 6.87 -10.40
N SER A 175 -4.01 8.18 -10.46
CA SER A 175 -3.72 8.99 -11.66
C SER A 175 -2.23 9.00 -11.99
N SER A 176 -1.36 9.07 -10.97
CA SER A 176 0.09 8.98 -11.14
C SER A 176 0.50 7.62 -11.71
N LEU A 177 -0.05 6.52 -11.18
CA LEU A 177 0.18 5.16 -11.71
C LEU A 177 -0.28 5.04 -13.17
N ARG A 178 -1.48 5.54 -13.50
CA ARG A 178 -1.98 5.56 -14.89
C ARG A 178 -1.06 6.34 -15.81
N LEU A 179 -0.58 7.52 -15.37
CA LEU A 179 0.32 8.35 -16.15
C LEU A 179 1.65 7.64 -16.41
N THR A 180 2.23 6.98 -15.40
CA THR A 180 3.46 6.19 -15.57
C THR A 180 3.28 5.06 -16.58
N LEU A 181 2.14 4.36 -16.56
CA LEU A 181 1.84 3.30 -17.54
C LEU A 181 1.68 3.86 -18.96
N ARG A 182 0.95 4.97 -19.12
CA ARG A 182 0.79 5.64 -20.42
C ARG A 182 2.13 6.12 -20.97
N HIS A 183 2.97 6.72 -20.13
CA HIS A 183 4.31 7.16 -20.50
C HIS A 183 5.15 5.99 -21.01
N ARG A 184 5.19 4.86 -20.30
CA ARG A 184 5.92 3.65 -20.73
C ARG A 184 5.42 3.15 -22.09
N ARG A 185 4.10 3.09 -22.30
CA ARG A 185 3.49 2.66 -23.56
C ARG A 185 3.90 3.56 -24.74
N VAL A 186 3.88 4.88 -24.56
CA VAL A 186 4.30 5.83 -25.59
C VAL A 186 5.78 5.68 -25.92
N MET A 187 6.64 5.53 -24.90
CA MET A 187 8.07 5.33 -25.11
C MET A 187 8.42 4.01 -25.82
N GLN A 188 7.65 2.95 -25.57
CA GLN A 188 7.80 1.69 -26.30
C GLN A 188 7.39 1.82 -27.78
N ALA A 189 6.27 2.51 -28.05
CA ALA A 189 5.82 2.75 -29.42
C ALA A 189 6.83 3.58 -30.22
N THR A 190 7.39 4.65 -29.62
CA THR A 190 8.40 5.49 -30.28
C THR A 190 9.71 4.75 -30.53
N ALA A 191 10.14 3.87 -29.61
CA ALA A 191 11.30 3.01 -29.82
C ALA A 191 11.09 2.04 -31.00
N SER A 192 9.95 1.35 -31.05
CA SER A 192 9.63 0.41 -32.13
C SER A 192 9.56 1.05 -33.53
N SER A 193 9.10 2.30 -33.62
CA SER A 193 9.07 3.07 -34.88
C SER A 193 10.49 3.39 -35.37
N ARG A 194 11.38 3.79 -34.47
CA ARG A 194 12.77 4.12 -34.81
C ARG A 194 13.60 2.91 -35.21
N ASP A 195 13.31 1.75 -34.61
CA ASP A 195 13.95 0.50 -35.00
C ASP A 195 13.50 0.05 -36.39
N ALA A 196 12.21 0.21 -36.75
CA ALA A 196 11.71 -0.09 -38.08
C ALA A 196 12.37 0.78 -39.17
N GLU A 197 12.54 2.07 -38.91
CA GLU A 197 13.23 3.02 -39.82
C GLU A 197 14.74 2.73 -40.00
N ARG A 198 15.36 1.90 -39.14
CA ARG A 198 16.79 1.57 -39.20
C ARG A 198 17.11 0.40 -40.13
N TYR A 199 16.10 -0.36 -40.54
CA TYR A 199 16.22 -1.51 -41.43
C TYR A 199 15.68 -1.26 -42.84
N GLU A 200 15.30 -0.01 -43.15
CA GLU A 200 15.00 0.50 -44.50
C GLU A 200 16.21 1.27 -45.08
#